data_AF-A0A6A5AH59-F1
#
_entry.id   AF-A0A6A5AH59-F1
#
_cell.length_a   1.000
_cell.length_b   1.000
_cell.length_c   1.000
_cell.angle_alpha   90.00
_cell.angle_beta   90.00
_cell.angle_gamma   90.00
#
_symmetry.space_group_name_H-M   'P 1'
#
loop_
_entity.id
_entity.type
_entity.pdbx_description
1 polymer ?
#
loop_
_entity_poly.entity_id
_entity_poly.type
_entity_poly.pdbx_seq_one_letter_code
_entity_poly.pdbx_strand_id
1 'polypeptide(L)'
;MGRPKDFSPKARFLNTIGVANLPFDRHDWIVDRNGTEVRYVIDFYSGQPVPGKPLSVYMDVRPALDTVQNAVDRVRMQFHKSILPLLPFRGMLWSDKKE
;
A
#
# COMPACT_ATOMS: atom_id res chain seq x y z
N MET A 1 11.72 14.19 0.26
CA MET A 1 11.55 14.94 -1.02
C MET A 1 10.41 14.29 -1.79
N GLY A 2 9.35 15.05 -2.07
CA GLY A 2 8.20 14.57 -2.85
C GLY A 2 8.48 14.58 -4.35
N ARG A 3 7.84 13.67 -5.08
CA ARG A 3 7.99 13.47 -6.53
C ARG A 3 6.61 13.38 -7.20
N PRO A 4 5.89 14.51 -7.27
CA PRO A 4 4.48 14.53 -7.68
C PRO A 4 4.25 14.14 -9.16
N LYS A 5 5.29 14.21 -10.02
CA LYS A 5 5.19 13.82 -11.44
C LYS A 5 5.71 12.40 -11.73
N ASP A 6 6.37 11.77 -10.75
CA ASP A 6 6.99 10.46 -10.93
C ASP A 6 6.06 9.33 -10.51
N PHE A 7 4.92 9.21 -11.17
CA PHE A 7 3.92 8.20 -10.84
C PHE A 7 4.49 6.80 -10.95
N SER A 8 4.19 5.98 -9.94
CA SER A 8 4.55 4.57 -9.93
C SER A 8 3.89 3.81 -11.09
N PRO A 9 4.50 2.73 -11.63
CA PRO A 9 3.89 1.94 -12.69
C PRO A 9 2.48 1.44 -12.33
N LYS A 10 2.27 1.06 -11.06
CA LYS A 10 0.96 0.68 -10.52
C LYS A 10 -0.05 1.83 -10.61
N ALA A 11 0.31 3.02 -10.17
CA ALA A 11 -0.58 4.19 -10.22
C ALA A 11 -0.96 4.55 -11.65
N ARG A 12 0.02 4.53 -12.58
CA ARG A 12 -0.25 4.76 -14.01
C ARG A 12 -1.23 3.75 -14.57
N PHE A 13 -0.98 2.47 -14.33
CA PHE A 13 -1.85 1.39 -14.82
C PHE A 13 -3.28 1.52 -14.29
N LEU A 14 -3.45 1.70 -12.97
CA LEU A 14 -4.78 1.82 -12.35
C LEU A 14 -5.54 3.06 -12.84
N ASN A 15 -4.84 4.16 -13.10
CA ASN A 15 -5.43 5.35 -13.70
C ASN A 15 -5.83 5.12 -15.17
N THR A 16 -4.99 4.45 -15.96
CA THR A 16 -5.30 4.14 -17.37
C THR A 16 -6.54 3.28 -17.51
N ILE A 17 -6.79 2.34 -16.59
CA ILE A 17 -8.00 1.49 -16.60
C ILE A 17 -9.19 2.12 -15.85
N GLY A 18 -9.06 3.36 -15.35
CA GLY A 18 -10.14 4.08 -14.68
C GLY A 18 -10.50 3.60 -13.27
N VAL A 19 -9.64 2.79 -12.63
CA VAL A 19 -9.92 2.20 -11.31
C VAL A 19 -9.48 3.12 -10.16
N ALA A 20 -8.44 3.92 -10.36
CA ALA A 20 -7.96 4.85 -9.33
C ALA A 20 -7.37 6.12 -9.94
N ASN A 21 -7.56 7.26 -9.27
CA ASN A 21 -6.91 8.52 -9.65
C ASN A 21 -5.39 8.45 -9.38
N LEU A 22 -4.61 9.28 -10.08
CA LEU A 22 -3.19 9.44 -9.79
C LEU A 22 -2.94 10.01 -8.39
N PRO A 23 -1.85 9.61 -7.72
CA PRO A 23 -1.47 10.21 -6.44
C PRO A 23 -1.05 11.66 -6.66
N PHE A 24 -1.43 12.55 -5.75
CA PHE A 24 -1.03 13.95 -5.83
C PHE A 24 0.43 14.17 -5.43
N ASP A 25 0.98 13.25 -4.63
CA ASP A 25 2.39 13.23 -4.28
C ASP A 25 2.89 11.79 -4.08
N ARG A 26 4.17 11.58 -4.36
CA ARG A 26 4.87 10.31 -4.16
C ARG A 26 6.17 10.56 -3.43
N HIS A 27 6.43 9.75 -2.43
CA HIS A 27 7.70 9.71 -1.73
C HIS A 27 8.36 8.34 -1.85
N ASP A 28 9.69 8.33 -1.93
CA ASP A 28 10.45 7.10 -1.75
C ASP A 28 11.34 7.23 -0.52
N TRP A 29 11.19 6.30 0.41
CA TRP A 29 11.96 6.25 1.65
C TRP A 29 12.75 4.96 1.72
N ILE A 30 13.94 5.02 2.30
CA ILE A 30 14.73 3.83 2.63
C ILE A 30 14.41 3.44 4.07
N VAL A 31 14.07 2.17 4.28
CA VAL A 31 13.77 1.61 5.60
C VAL A 31 14.79 0.52 5.86
N ASP A 32 15.49 0.60 6.99
CA ASP A 32 16.32 -0.49 7.47
C ASP A 32 15.44 -1.62 8.03
N ARG A 33 15.55 -2.80 7.42
CA ARG A 33 14.94 -4.04 7.87
C ARG A 33 16.04 -4.98 8.36
N ASN A 34 16.39 -4.88 9.64
CA ASN A 34 17.36 -5.75 10.29
C ASN A 34 18.74 -5.76 9.59
N GLY A 35 19.27 -4.58 9.27
CA GLY A 35 20.55 -4.41 8.59
C GLY A 35 20.46 -4.46 7.05
N THR A 36 19.24 -4.48 6.50
CA THR A 36 19.01 -4.43 5.04
C THR A 36 18.22 -3.18 4.69
N GLU A 37 18.83 -2.29 3.91
CA GLU A 37 18.15 -1.11 3.38
C GLU A 37 17.15 -1.50 2.28
N VAL A 38 15.87 -1.29 2.55
CA VAL A 38 14.79 -1.57 1.59
C VAL A 38 14.10 -0.27 1.23
N ARG A 39 14.06 0.04 -0.07
CA ARG A 39 13.31 1.18 -0.58
C ARG A 39 11.81 0.91 -0.57
N TYR A 40 11.05 1.86 -0.06
CA TYR A 40 9.59 1.89 -0.09
C TYR A 40 9.11 3.02 -0.98
N VAL A 41 7.97 2.78 -1.61
CA VAL A 41 7.21 3.77 -2.37
C VAL A 41 5.95 4.09 -1.57
N ILE A 42 5.70 5.37 -1.36
CA ILE A 42 4.56 5.92 -0.63
C ILE A 42 3.80 6.81 -1.60
N ASP A 43 2.64 6.36 -2.06
CA ASP A 43 1.75 7.13 -2.93
C ASP A 43 0.65 7.77 -2.05
N PHE A 44 0.50 9.10 -2.11
CA PHE A 44 -0.53 9.85 -1.39
C PHE A 44 -1.69 10.21 -2.32
N TYR A 45 -2.90 9.95 -1.86
CA TYR A 45 -4.12 10.20 -2.65
C TYR A 45 -5.15 10.97 -1.85
N SER A 46 -5.90 11.82 -2.54
CA SER A 46 -7.03 12.54 -1.96
C SER A 46 -8.21 11.60 -1.80
N GLY A 47 -8.71 11.49 -0.57
CA GLY A 47 -9.95 10.79 -0.27
C GLY A 47 -11.18 11.56 -0.77
N GLN A 48 -12.33 10.90 -0.69
CA GLN A 48 -13.58 11.52 -1.13
C GLN A 48 -13.96 12.67 -0.20
N PRO A 49 -14.31 13.85 -0.73
CA PRO A 49 -14.75 14.97 0.08
C PRO A 49 -16.10 14.63 0.72
N VAL A 50 -16.20 14.79 2.04
CA VAL A 50 -17.45 14.62 2.77
C VAL A 50 -17.84 15.99 3.36
N PRO A 51 -19.03 16.53 3.04
CA PRO A 51 -19.46 17.83 3.58
C PRO A 51 -19.35 17.89 5.11
N GLY A 52 -18.79 18.97 5.62
CA GLY A 52 -18.60 19.18 7.06
C GLY A 52 -17.50 18.33 7.72
N LYS A 53 -16.70 17.58 6.94
CA LYS A 53 -15.53 16.84 7.45
C LYS A 53 -14.23 17.38 6.86
N PRO A 54 -13.11 17.27 7.60
CA PRO A 54 -11.80 17.61 7.06
C PRO A 54 -11.44 16.73 5.87
N LEU A 55 -10.51 17.22 5.04
CA LEU A 55 -9.97 16.49 3.89
C LEU A 55 -9.43 15.11 4.35
N SER A 56 -9.90 14.05 3.71
CA SER A 56 -9.38 12.71 3.92
C SER A 56 -8.22 12.44 2.96
N VAL A 57 -7.19 11.75 3.44
CA VAL A 57 -6.03 11.34 2.64
C VAL A 57 -5.80 9.86 2.89
N TYR A 58 -5.56 9.09 1.84
CA TYR A 58 -5.14 7.70 1.95
C TYR A 58 -3.74 7.52 1.37
N MET A 59 -3.00 6.61 1.98
CA MET A 59 -1.61 6.32 1.62
C MET A 59 -1.49 4.85 1.21
N ASP A 60 -0.93 4.61 0.02
CA ASP A 60 -0.51 3.28 -0.39
C ASP A 60 1.01 3.15 -0.18
N VAL A 61 1.39 2.38 0.84
CA VAL A 61 2.78 2.16 1.25
C VAL A 61 3.19 0.74 0.89
N ARG A 62 4.27 0.61 0.12
CA ARG A 62 4.74 -0.71 -0.35
C ARG A 62 6.24 -0.72 -0.68
N PRO A 63 6.94 -1.86 -0.51
CA PRO A 63 8.35 -1.94 -0.89
C PRO A 63 8.50 -1.76 -2.41
N ALA A 64 9.57 -1.14 -2.87
CA ALA A 64 9.87 -0.93 -4.29
C ALA A 64 10.14 -2.27 -4.99
N LEU A 65 9.79 -2.39 -6.27
CA LEU A 65 9.98 -3.63 -7.06
C LEU A 65 11.42 -3.77 -7.57
N ASP A 66 12.38 -3.53 -6.69
CA ASP A 66 13.81 -3.57 -7.03
C ASP A 66 14.39 -4.98 -6.88
N THR A 67 13.76 -5.80 -6.02
CA THR A 67 14.21 -7.16 -5.70
C THR A 67 13.04 -8.14 -5.73
N VAL A 68 13.35 -9.42 -5.95
CA VAL A 68 12.36 -10.52 -5.91
C VAL A 68 11.69 -10.63 -4.54
N GLN A 69 12.46 -10.45 -3.46
CA GLN A 69 11.92 -10.45 -2.09
C GLN A 69 10.82 -9.39 -1.92
N ASN A 70 11.04 -8.18 -2.41
CA ASN A 70 10.05 -7.11 -2.33
C ASN A 70 8.78 -7.41 -3.15
N ALA A 71 8.93 -8.10 -4.29
CA ALA A 71 7.78 -8.56 -5.08
C ALA A 71 6.96 -9.61 -4.30
N VAL A 72 7.64 -10.58 -3.68
CA VAL A 72 7.00 -11.60 -2.83
C VAL A 72 6.29 -10.94 -1.64
N ASP A 73 6.92 -9.97 -0.99
CA ASP A 73 6.32 -9.21 0.12
C ASP A 73 5.02 -8.54 -0.30
N ARG A 74 4.97 -7.94 -1.49
CA ARG A 74 3.73 -7.32 -2.01
C ARG A 74 2.63 -8.35 -2.23
N VAL A 75 2.94 -9.50 -2.84
CA VAL A 75 1.96 -10.56 -3.06
C VAL A 75 1.45 -11.11 -1.73
N ARG A 76 2.36 -11.38 -0.78
CA ARG A 76 2.02 -11.85 0.57
C ARG A 76 1.09 -10.87 1.29
N MET A 77 1.41 -9.57 1.25
CA MET A 77 0.58 -8.54 1.86
C MET A 77 -0.78 -8.40 1.18
N GLN A 78 -0.85 -8.47 -0.15
CA GLN A 78 -2.11 -8.42 -0.88
C GLN A 78 -2.98 -9.64 -0.56
N PHE A 79 -2.39 -10.83 -0.47
CA PHE A 79 -3.09 -12.04 -0.04
C PHE A 79 -3.66 -11.89 1.37
N HIS A 80 -2.85 -11.41 2.31
CA HIS A 80 -3.28 -11.21 3.69
C HIS A 80 -4.39 -10.16 3.83
N LYS A 81 -4.36 -9.10 3.01
CA LYS A 81 -5.38 -8.03 3.04
C LYS A 81 -6.66 -8.39 2.30
N SER A 82 -6.57 -9.05 1.14
CA SER A 82 -7.72 -9.24 0.24
C SER A 82 -8.29 -10.65 0.27
N ILE A 83 -7.48 -11.68 0.51
CA ILE A 83 -7.90 -13.07 0.36
C ILE A 83 -8.15 -13.71 1.72
N LEU A 84 -7.21 -13.55 2.67
CA LEU A 84 -7.33 -14.17 4.00
C LEU A 84 -8.63 -13.79 4.74
N PRO A 85 -9.14 -12.54 4.69
CA PRO A 85 -10.38 -12.18 5.37
C PRO A 85 -11.63 -12.83 4.76
N LEU A 86 -11.56 -13.31 3.52
CA LEU A 86 -12.66 -13.96 2.81
C LEU A 86 -12.70 -15.48 3.04
N LEU A 87 -11.68 -16.06 3.68
CA LEU A 87 -11.63 -17.50 3.92
C LEU A 87 -12.51 -17.89 5.14
N PRO A 88 -13.24 -19.02 5.06
CA PRO A 88 -14.18 -19.44 6.10
C PRO A 88 -13.52 -19.85 7.42
N PHE A 89 -12.18 -19.95 7.47
CA PHE A 89 -11.43 -20.42 8.62
C PHE A 89 -10.81 -19.30 9.48
N ARG A 90 -11.18 -18.03 9.25
CA ARG A 90 -10.63 -16.86 9.95
C ARG A 90 -10.70 -16.96 11.49
N GLY A 91 -11.74 -17.61 12.04
CA GLY A 91 -11.89 -17.81 13.48
C GLY A 91 -11.04 -18.94 14.08
N MET A 92 -10.49 -19.85 13.27
CA MET A 92 -9.77 -21.03 13.77
C MET A 92 -8.27 -20.78 14.00
N LEU A 93 -7.71 -19.76 13.34
CA LEU A 93 -6.28 -19.42 13.43
C LEU A 93 -5.98 -18.29 14.43
N TRP A 94 -7.01 -17.66 15.00
CA TRP A 94 -6.87 -16.55 15.94
C TRP A 94 -7.75 -16.79 17.18
N SER A 95 -7.43 -17.84 17.93
CA SER A 95 -7.90 -17.96 19.32
C SER A 95 -7.04 -17.03 20.18
N ASP A 96 -7.41 -15.75 20.26
CA ASP A 96 -6.84 -14.86 21.28
C ASP A 96 -7.12 -15.46 22.66
N LYS A 97 -6.09 -16.01 23.31
CA LYS A 97 -6.08 -16.08 24.78
C LYS A 97 -6.05 -14.65 25.28
N LYS A 98 -7.23 -14.13 25.64
CA LYS A 98 -7.34 -12.95 26.49
C LYS A 98 -7.04 -13.39 27.93
N GLU A 99 -5.88 -12.98 28.44
CA GLU A 99 -5.66 -12.77 29.87
C GLU A 99 -5.79 -11.27 30.16
#